data_AF-X0V509-F1
#
_entry.id   AF-X0V509-F1
#
_cell.length_a   1.000
_cell.length_b   1.000
_cell.length_c   1.000
_cell.angle_alpha   90.00
_cell.angle_beta   90.00
_cell.angle_gamma   90.00
#
_symmetry.space_group_name_H-M   'P 1'
#
loop_
_entity.id
_entity.type
_entity.pdbx_description
1 polymer ?
#
loop_
_entity_poly.entity_id
_entity_poly.type
_entity_poly.pdbx_seq_one_letter_code
_entity_poly.pdbx_strand_id
1 'polypeptide(L)'
;IQDAEGDVWVSTKYDVAVRFIFTWQGKDEDGVAVEGRWESDVTDINEPIKIEAPEGVAAAGLPDDIPMIDGARDVNAMMGIVTFIVDKPVKDVTAYYKSAMPKNGWTFDEGGSMEFMLGFTKGDRMANFMLSEEGATTQVTIMVNEE
;
A
#
# COMPACT_ATOMS: atom_id res chain seq x y z
N ILE A 1 17.10 29.02 7.18
CA ILE A 1 16.44 29.99 6.27
C ILE A 1 16.54 31.35 6.92
N GLN A 2 17.06 32.34 6.19
CA GLN A 2 17.27 33.71 6.66
C GLN A 2 16.23 34.67 6.05
N ASP A 3 15.85 34.42 4.80
CA ASP A 3 14.83 35.16 4.08
C ASP A 3 13.99 34.18 3.26
N ALA A 4 12.68 34.42 3.17
CA ALA A 4 11.78 33.61 2.39
C ALA A 4 10.57 34.42 1.91
N GLU A 5 10.23 34.27 0.64
CA GLU A 5 9.08 34.89 -0.01
C GLU A 5 8.25 33.80 -0.69
N GLY A 6 6.93 33.97 -0.69
CA GLY A 6 6.00 33.02 -1.28
C GLY A 6 4.83 33.70 -1.96
N ASP A 7 4.62 33.38 -3.23
CA ASP A 7 3.46 33.78 -4.01
C ASP A 7 2.51 32.59 -4.20
N VAL A 8 1.22 32.83 -3.99
CA VAL A 8 0.15 31.84 -4.17
C VAL A 8 -0.89 32.41 -5.13
N TRP A 9 -1.25 31.64 -6.16
CA TRP A 9 -2.39 31.95 -7.02
C TRP A 9 -3.55 31.04 -6.64
N VAL A 10 -4.71 31.63 -6.37
CA VAL A 10 -5.94 30.92 -6.02
C VAL A 10 -6.92 30.96 -7.19
N SER A 11 -7.48 29.81 -7.55
CA SER A 11 -8.53 29.71 -8.55
C SER A 11 -9.80 30.38 -8.08
N THR A 12 -10.30 31.35 -8.84
CA THR A 12 -11.61 31.99 -8.57
C THR A 12 -12.80 31.07 -8.85
N LYS A 13 -12.57 29.96 -9.58
CA LYS A 13 -13.61 28.98 -9.94
C LYS A 13 -13.72 27.85 -8.92
N TYR A 14 -12.58 27.35 -8.44
CA TYR A 14 -12.51 26.16 -7.59
C TYR A 14 -12.11 26.46 -6.14
N ASP A 15 -11.73 27.71 -5.83
CA ASP A 15 -11.29 28.15 -4.50
C ASP A 15 -10.11 27.33 -3.93
N VAL A 16 -9.18 26.92 -4.81
CA VAL A 16 -7.97 26.16 -4.48
C VAL A 16 -6.72 26.87 -5.00
N ALA A 17 -5.59 26.67 -4.34
CA ALA A 17 -4.29 27.13 -4.85
C ALA A 17 -3.92 26.37 -6.13
N VAL A 18 -3.73 27.10 -7.23
CA VAL A 18 -3.36 26.54 -8.54
C VAL A 18 -1.90 26.74 -8.89
N ARG A 19 -1.23 27.67 -8.21
CA ARG A 19 0.20 27.86 -8.32
C ARG A 19 0.79 28.31 -7.00
N PHE A 20 1.96 27.78 -6.70
CA PHE A 20 2.78 28.20 -5.57
C PHE A 20 4.21 28.41 -6.03
N ILE A 21 4.76 29.58 -5.75
CA ILE A 21 6.17 29.89 -5.95
C ILE A 21 6.73 30.25 -4.59
N PHE A 22 7.77 29.55 -4.17
CA PHE A 22 8.46 29.80 -2.92
C PHE A 22 9.94 29.99 -3.19
N THR A 23 10.49 31.12 -2.75
CA THR A 23 11.91 31.42 -2.84
C THR A 23 12.46 31.58 -1.43
N TRP A 24 13.58 30.94 -1.14
CA TRP A 24 14.24 31.06 0.15
C TRP A 24 15.74 31.27 -0.03
N GLN A 25 16.31 31.99 0.92
CA GLN A 25 17.74 32.16 1.08
C GLN A 25 18.14 31.70 2.48
N GLY A 26 19.26 31.01 2.58
CA GLY A 26 19.73 30.40 3.80
C GLY A 26 21.23 30.17 3.78
N LYS A 27 21.70 29.43 4.78
CA LYS A 27 23.04 28.87 4.80
C LYS A 27 22.92 27.38 5.06
N ASP A 28 23.80 26.59 4.46
CA ASP A 28 23.95 25.17 4.80
C ASP A 28 24.73 24.99 6.11
N GLU A 29 25.02 23.73 6.47
CA GLU A 29 25.73 23.38 7.70
C GLU A 29 27.17 23.93 7.77
N ASP A 30 27.77 24.19 6.60
CA ASP A 30 29.12 24.76 6.46
C ASP A 30 29.11 26.30 6.39
N GLY A 31 27.92 26.93 6.50
CA GLY A 31 27.76 28.38 6.49
C GLY A 31 27.80 29.01 5.09
N VAL A 32 27.79 28.20 4.03
CA VAL A 32 27.75 28.65 2.64
C VAL A 32 26.34 29.13 2.32
N ALA A 33 26.22 30.27 1.65
CA ALA A 33 24.92 30.80 1.26
C ALA A 33 24.24 29.87 0.23
N VAL A 34 23.01 29.45 0.53
CA VAL A 34 22.19 28.63 -0.36
C VAL A 34 20.91 29.38 -0.65
N GLU A 35 20.54 29.45 -1.93
CA GLU A 35 19.23 29.89 -2.37
C GLU A 35 18.48 28.73 -3.00
N GLY A 36 17.16 28.75 -2.89
CA GLY A 36 16.30 27.76 -3.49
C GLY A 36 14.99 28.36 -3.96
N ARG A 37 14.43 27.72 -4.97
CA ARG A 37 13.16 28.09 -5.58
C ARG A 37 12.34 26.82 -5.82
N TRP A 38 11.13 26.79 -5.29
CA TRP A 38 10.16 25.75 -5.50
C TRP A 38 8.99 26.32 -6.29
N GLU A 39 8.64 25.67 -7.40
CA GLU A 39 7.45 26.00 -8.18
C GLU A 39 6.54 24.77 -8.23
N SER A 40 5.24 24.98 -8.02
CA SER A 40 4.21 23.96 -8.13
C SER A 40 3.02 24.53 -8.87
N ASP A 41 2.53 23.80 -9.88
CA ASP A 41 1.37 24.15 -10.68
C ASP A 41 0.35 23.00 -10.65
N VAL A 42 -0.93 23.35 -10.50
CA VAL A 42 -2.06 22.40 -10.51
C VAL A 42 -2.94 22.72 -11.72
N THR A 43 -2.94 21.83 -12.71
CA THR A 43 -3.67 22.01 -13.97
C THR A 43 -5.02 21.29 -13.99
N ASP A 44 -5.04 20.06 -13.49
CA ASP A 44 -6.19 19.14 -13.65
C ASP A 44 -6.92 18.96 -12.32
N ILE A 45 -7.91 19.81 -12.07
CA ILE A 45 -8.69 19.85 -10.83
C ILE A 45 -9.95 18.98 -10.98
N ASN A 46 -10.10 17.98 -10.09
CA ASN A 46 -11.22 17.03 -10.08
C ASN A 46 -11.34 16.15 -11.34
N GLU A 47 -10.28 16.08 -12.14
CA GLU A 47 -10.22 15.16 -13.27
C GLU A 47 -9.79 13.76 -12.80
N PRO A 48 -10.33 12.68 -13.38
CA PRO A 48 -9.94 11.32 -13.01
C PRO A 48 -8.49 11.05 -13.41
N ILE A 49 -7.69 10.58 -12.45
CA ILE A 49 -6.34 10.09 -12.74
C ILE A 49 -6.34 8.57 -12.79
N LYS A 50 -5.57 8.03 -13.74
CA LYS A 50 -5.28 6.60 -13.81
C LYS A 50 -3.88 6.36 -13.26
N ILE A 51 -3.78 5.66 -12.13
CA ILE A 51 -2.49 5.24 -11.59
C ILE A 51 -2.26 3.81 -12.07
N GLU A 52 -1.28 3.63 -12.95
CA GLU A 52 -0.86 2.32 -13.44
C GLU A 52 0.57 2.05 -12.98
N ALA A 53 0.86 0.78 -12.69
CA ALA A 53 2.23 0.36 -12.44
C ALA A 53 3.08 0.59 -13.71
N PRO A 54 4.35 1.02 -13.58
CA PRO A 54 5.27 1.08 -14.70
C PRO A 54 5.45 -0.30 -15.36
N GLU A 55 5.74 -0.33 -16.66
CA GLU A 55 6.02 -1.58 -17.36
C GLU A 55 7.18 -2.35 -16.70
N GLY A 56 6.99 -3.65 -16.48
CA GLY A 56 7.99 -4.51 -15.87
C GLY A 56 8.04 -4.46 -14.34
N VAL A 57 7.22 -3.63 -13.69
CA VAL A 57 7.02 -3.69 -12.23
C VAL A 57 5.92 -4.70 -11.94
N ALA A 58 6.22 -5.71 -11.13
CA ALA A 58 5.21 -6.66 -10.66
C ALA A 58 4.04 -5.90 -10.02
N ALA A 59 2.82 -6.33 -10.32
CA ALA A 59 1.63 -5.71 -9.75
C ALA A 59 1.77 -5.69 -8.23
N ALA A 60 1.50 -4.53 -7.62
CA ALA A 60 1.40 -4.43 -6.18
C ALA A 60 0.30 -5.40 -5.72
N GLY A 61 0.66 -6.42 -4.95
CA GLY A 61 -0.27 -7.48 -4.58
C GLY A 61 0.41 -8.72 -4.04
N LEU A 62 -0.37 -9.79 -3.97
CA LEU A 62 0.12 -11.09 -3.53
C LEU A 62 1.06 -11.69 -4.58
N PRO A 63 2.07 -12.47 -4.15
CA PRO A 63 2.84 -13.31 -5.07
C PRO A 63 1.92 -14.17 -5.93
N ASP A 64 2.31 -14.48 -7.17
CA ASP A 64 1.51 -15.25 -8.13
C ASP A 64 1.04 -16.62 -7.60
N ASP A 65 1.71 -17.16 -6.57
CA ASP A 65 1.39 -18.44 -5.95
C ASP A 65 0.51 -18.34 -4.70
N ILE A 66 0.04 -17.15 -4.33
CA ILE A 66 -0.96 -16.92 -3.29
C ILE A 66 -2.21 -16.32 -3.94
N PRO A 67 -3.33 -17.07 -3.98
CA PRO A 67 -4.53 -16.61 -4.66
C PRO A 67 -5.25 -15.52 -3.86
N MET A 68 -5.66 -14.45 -4.53
CA MET A 68 -6.51 -13.42 -3.92
C MET A 68 -7.95 -13.92 -3.79
N ILE A 69 -8.56 -13.75 -2.63
CA ILE A 69 -9.97 -14.09 -2.40
C ILE A 69 -10.90 -13.17 -3.19
N ASP A 70 -11.99 -13.72 -3.71
CA ASP A 70 -12.99 -12.94 -4.45
C ASP A 70 -13.69 -11.91 -3.55
N GLY A 71 -13.87 -10.70 -4.09
CA GLY A 71 -14.40 -9.55 -3.35
C GLY A 71 -13.39 -8.82 -2.46
N ALA A 72 -12.08 -9.07 -2.60
CA ALA A 72 -11.04 -8.28 -1.95
C ALA A 72 -11.05 -6.82 -2.45
N ARG A 73 -11.07 -5.87 -1.51
CA ARG A 73 -10.98 -4.42 -1.76
C ARG A 73 -9.93 -3.78 -0.86
N ASP A 74 -9.61 -2.52 -1.15
CA ASP A 74 -8.61 -1.75 -0.39
C ASP A 74 -7.26 -2.47 -0.29
N VAL A 75 -6.84 -3.12 -1.38
CA VAL A 75 -5.60 -3.89 -1.45
C VAL A 75 -4.42 -2.93 -1.37
N ASN A 76 -3.62 -3.10 -0.33
CA ASN A 76 -2.37 -2.38 -0.14
C ASN A 76 -1.23 -3.39 -0.08
N ALA A 77 -0.17 -3.18 -0.86
CA ALA A 77 0.99 -4.04 -0.87
C ALA A 77 2.25 -3.19 -0.73
N MET A 78 3.00 -3.40 0.35
CA MET A 78 4.19 -2.63 0.64
C MET A 78 5.20 -3.50 1.40
N MET A 79 6.45 -3.52 0.96
CA MET A 79 7.56 -4.20 1.64
C MET A 79 7.30 -5.68 1.99
N GLY A 80 6.65 -6.43 1.09
CA GLY A 80 6.34 -7.86 1.29
C GLY A 80 5.14 -8.13 2.21
N ILE A 81 4.44 -7.08 2.66
CA ILE A 81 3.19 -7.17 3.40
C ILE A 81 2.05 -6.78 2.47
N VAL A 82 1.03 -7.62 2.39
CA VAL A 82 -0.19 -7.34 1.64
C VAL A 82 -1.37 -7.31 2.59
N THR A 83 -2.13 -6.22 2.58
CA THR A 83 -3.36 -6.06 3.35
C THR A 83 -4.54 -5.81 2.43
N PHE A 84 -5.71 -6.35 2.76
CA PHE A 84 -6.96 -6.07 2.06
C PHE A 84 -8.16 -6.37 2.97
N ILE A 85 -9.34 -5.92 2.55
CA ILE A 85 -10.61 -6.15 3.24
C ILE A 85 -11.51 -7.02 2.36
N VAL A 86 -12.24 -7.94 2.98
CA VAL A 86 -13.26 -8.74 2.30
C VAL A 86 -14.54 -8.79 3.13
N ASP A 87 -15.69 -8.68 2.48
CA ASP A 87 -17.01 -8.74 3.12
C ASP A 87 -17.45 -10.21 3.32
N LYS A 88 -16.59 -10.99 3.99
CA LYS A 88 -16.78 -12.40 4.35
C LYS A 88 -16.36 -12.62 5.80
N PRO A 89 -17.00 -13.54 6.55
CA PRO A 89 -16.57 -13.87 7.90
C PRO A 89 -15.21 -14.60 7.90
N VAL A 90 -14.46 -14.49 8.99
CA VAL A 90 -13.12 -15.10 9.17
C VAL A 90 -13.11 -16.59 8.85
N LYS A 91 -14.19 -17.31 9.17
CA LYS A 91 -14.34 -18.75 8.88
C LYS A 91 -14.34 -19.06 7.39
N ASP A 92 -15.02 -18.23 6.57
CA ASP A 92 -15.09 -18.42 5.13
C ASP A 92 -13.75 -18.07 4.47
N VAL A 93 -13.10 -17.01 4.95
CA VAL A 93 -11.76 -16.62 4.50
C VAL A 93 -10.75 -17.72 4.83
N THR A 94 -10.81 -18.27 6.04
CA THR A 94 -9.97 -19.39 6.46
C THR A 94 -10.20 -20.64 5.61
N ALA A 95 -11.45 -21.00 5.37
CA ALA A 95 -11.79 -22.17 4.56
C ALA A 95 -11.31 -22.01 3.11
N TYR A 96 -11.42 -20.80 2.55
CA TYR A 96 -10.89 -20.48 1.23
C TYR A 96 -9.38 -20.73 1.14
N TYR A 97 -8.58 -20.12 2.03
CA TYR A 97 -7.13 -20.25 1.98
C TYR A 97 -6.65 -21.68 2.25
N LYS A 98 -7.28 -22.40 3.20
CA LYS A 98 -6.98 -23.81 3.44
C LYS A 98 -7.22 -24.71 2.23
N SER A 99 -8.17 -24.36 1.34
CA SER A 99 -8.44 -25.12 0.12
C SER A 99 -7.60 -24.65 -1.08
N ALA A 100 -7.34 -23.35 -1.18
CA ALA A 100 -6.71 -22.74 -2.34
C ALA A 100 -5.17 -22.82 -2.28
N MET A 101 -4.58 -22.65 -1.09
CA MET A 101 -3.12 -22.67 -0.90
C MET A 101 -2.49 -24.03 -1.27
N PRO A 102 -3.05 -25.20 -0.89
CA PRO A 102 -2.50 -26.49 -1.31
C PRO A 102 -2.50 -26.73 -2.81
N LYS A 103 -3.44 -26.15 -3.55
CA LYS A 103 -3.47 -26.22 -5.02
C LYS A 103 -2.29 -25.47 -5.66
N ASN A 104 -1.69 -24.52 -4.94
CA ASN A 104 -0.53 -23.75 -5.35
C ASN A 104 0.79 -24.26 -4.73
N GLY A 105 0.77 -25.46 -4.14
CA GLY A 105 1.96 -26.13 -3.59
C GLY A 105 2.34 -25.73 -2.17
N TRP A 106 1.47 -25.02 -1.45
CA TRP A 106 1.66 -24.68 -0.05
C TRP A 106 1.10 -25.77 0.88
N THR A 107 1.79 -26.03 1.97
CA THR A 107 1.35 -26.96 3.02
C THR A 107 0.82 -26.16 4.19
N PHE A 108 -0.35 -26.53 4.72
CA PHE A 108 -0.90 -25.88 5.91
C PHE A 108 -0.09 -26.30 7.13
N ASP A 109 0.39 -25.32 7.90
CA ASP A 109 1.10 -25.55 9.15
C ASP A 109 0.10 -25.54 10.32
N GLU A 110 -0.32 -26.73 10.75
CA GLU A 110 -1.21 -26.87 11.90
C GLU A 110 -0.58 -26.41 13.22
N GLY A 111 0.75 -26.43 13.35
CA GLY A 111 1.46 -26.02 14.56
C GLY A 111 1.60 -24.51 14.71
N GLY A 112 1.72 -23.80 13.59
CA GLY A 112 1.79 -22.34 13.51
C GLY A 112 0.44 -21.63 13.34
N SER A 113 -0.66 -22.37 13.19
CA SER A 113 -1.98 -21.79 12.91
C SER A 113 -2.89 -21.71 14.14
N MET A 114 -3.56 -20.57 14.30
CA MET A 114 -4.60 -20.29 15.30
C MET A 114 -5.90 -19.84 14.60
N GLU A 115 -6.97 -19.58 15.37
CA GLU A 115 -8.28 -19.18 14.82
C GLU A 115 -8.22 -17.95 13.90
N PHE A 116 -7.35 -16.99 14.22
CA PHE A 116 -7.15 -15.74 13.48
C PHE A 116 -5.80 -15.67 12.75
N MET A 117 -5.05 -16.77 12.73
CA MET A 117 -3.71 -16.82 12.15
C MET A 117 -3.51 -18.10 11.36
N LEU A 118 -3.19 -18.02 10.08
CA LEU A 118 -2.93 -19.20 9.25
C LEU A 118 -1.47 -19.20 8.80
N GLY A 119 -0.76 -20.26 9.14
CA GLY A 119 0.59 -20.53 8.67
C GLY A 119 0.57 -21.49 7.48
N PHE A 120 1.36 -21.18 6.45
CA PHE A 120 1.60 -22.06 5.33
C PHE A 120 3.10 -22.12 5.01
N THR A 121 3.57 -23.28 4.57
CA THR A 121 4.98 -23.51 4.20
C THR A 121 5.10 -24.07 2.79
N LYS A 122 6.13 -23.65 2.06
CA LYS A 122 6.43 -24.12 0.69
C LYS A 122 7.94 -24.08 0.45
N GLY A 123 8.60 -25.22 0.65
CA GLY A 123 10.07 -25.27 0.65
C GLY A 123 10.61 -24.37 1.77
N ASP A 124 11.48 -23.42 1.41
CA ASP A 124 12.10 -22.46 2.34
C ASP A 124 11.24 -21.20 2.54
N ARG A 125 10.01 -21.18 2.02
CA ARG A 125 9.08 -20.03 2.14
C ARG A 125 8.01 -20.30 3.19
N MET A 126 7.72 -19.29 4.00
CA MET A 126 6.63 -19.29 4.99
C MET A 126 5.68 -18.11 4.72
N ALA A 127 4.38 -18.39 4.64
CA ALA A 127 3.34 -17.39 4.50
C ALA A 127 2.45 -17.37 5.74
N ASN A 128 2.39 -16.21 6.41
CA ASN A 128 1.56 -15.98 7.59
C ASN A 128 0.41 -15.05 7.24
N PHE A 129 -0.80 -15.50 7.51
CA PHE A 129 -2.03 -14.78 7.28
C PHE A 129 -2.61 -14.40 8.64
N MET A 130 -2.76 -13.12 8.90
CA MET A 130 -3.46 -12.61 10.07
C MET A 130 -4.84 -12.11 9.64
N LEU A 131 -5.87 -12.61 10.31
CA LEU A 131 -7.28 -12.32 10.02
C LEU A 131 -7.83 -11.53 11.20
N SER A 132 -8.29 -10.30 10.95
CA SER A 132 -8.96 -9.48 11.95
C SER A 132 -10.42 -9.29 11.56
N GLU A 133 -11.34 -9.60 12.48
CA GLU A 133 -12.76 -9.38 12.26
C GLU A 133 -13.13 -7.93 12.61
N GLU A 134 -13.66 -7.20 11.65
CA GLU A 134 -14.24 -5.87 11.83
C GLU A 134 -15.71 -5.91 11.42
N GLY A 135 -16.57 -6.27 12.38
CA GLY A 135 -18.02 -6.36 12.18
C GLY A 135 -18.41 -7.47 11.19
N ALA A 136 -18.90 -7.10 10.00
CA ALA A 136 -19.27 -8.05 8.94
C ALA A 136 -18.15 -8.27 7.92
N THR A 137 -16.98 -7.67 8.15
CA THR A 137 -15.84 -7.70 7.22
C THR A 137 -14.62 -8.32 7.90
N THR A 138 -13.77 -8.94 7.11
CA THR A 138 -12.48 -9.48 7.59
C THR A 138 -11.37 -8.69 6.92
N GLN A 139 -10.50 -8.10 7.74
CA GLN A 139 -9.22 -7.57 7.29
C GLN A 139 -8.21 -8.72 7.26
N VAL A 140 -7.55 -8.90 6.12
CA VAL A 140 -6.53 -9.93 5.93
C VAL A 140 -5.19 -9.24 5.76
N THR A 141 -4.19 -9.66 6.53
CA THR A 141 -2.79 -9.27 6.37
C THR A 141 -1.97 -10.50 6.04
N ILE A 142 -1.24 -10.47 4.94
CA ILE A 142 -0.42 -11.57 4.46
C ILE A 142 1.04 -11.13 4.46
N MET A 143 1.87 -11.91 5.11
CA MET A 143 3.33 -11.72 5.15
C MET A 143 3.98 -12.99 4.62
N VAL A 144 4.84 -12.84 3.62
CA VAL A 144 5.61 -13.96 3.05
C VAL A 144 7.07 -13.71 3.35
N ASN A 145 7.66 -14.64 4.09
CA ASN A 145 9.07 -14.65 4.41
C ASN A 145 9.76 -15.79 3.65
N GLU A 146 10.97 -15.54 3.20
CA GLU A 146 11.90 -16.55 2.70
C GLU A 146 12.96 -16.75 3.78
N GLU A 147 13.14 -17.98 4.27
CA GLU A 147 14.19 -18.33 5.24
C GLU A 147 15.54 -18.64 4.56
#